data_AF-A0A351KF13-F1
#
_entry.id   AF-A0A351KF13-F1
#
_cell.length_a   1.000
_cell.length_b   1.000
_cell.length_c   1.000
_cell.angle_alpha   90.00
_cell.angle_beta   90.00
_cell.angle_gamma   90.00
#
_symmetry.space_group_name_H-M   'P 1'
#
loop_
_entity.id
_entity.type
_entity.pdbx_description
1 polymer ?
#
loop_
_entity_poly.entity_id
_entity_poly.type
_entity_poly.pdbx_seq_one_letter_code
_entity_poly.pdbx_strand_id
1 'polypeptide(L)' 'VKIRSKGIPRVNSSGRGDLYAQLNVEIPKKLNDRQRELLKRLAVEFGEDVSEAGKKTFRDKFKDAFN' A
#
# COMPACT_ATOMS: atom_id res chain seq x y z
N VAL A 1 -5.13 -13.60 5.99
CA VAL A 1 -4.54 -14.96 5.77
C VAL A 1 -4.90 -15.85 6.97
N LYS A 2 -5.37 -17.09 6.75
CA LYS A 2 -5.77 -18.01 7.83
C LYS A 2 -4.67 -19.05 8.06
N ILE A 3 -4.15 -19.13 9.28
CA ILE A 3 -3.17 -20.14 9.69
C ILE A 3 -3.87 -21.12 10.63
N ARG A 4 -4.07 -22.35 10.14
CA ARG A 4 -4.82 -23.38 10.87
C ARG A 4 -4.07 -23.83 12.12
N SER A 5 -4.79 -24.05 13.22
CA SER A 5 -4.27 -24.64 14.47
C SER A 5 -3.11 -23.87 15.15
N LYS A 6 -2.91 -22.60 14.79
CA LYS A 6 -1.91 -21.71 15.41
C LYS A 6 -2.51 -20.67 16.36
N GLY A 7 -3.83 -20.70 16.57
CA GLY A 7 -4.53 -19.87 17.55
C GLY A 7 -4.35 -20.39 18.98
N ILE A 8 -5.17 -19.86 19.88
CA ILE A 8 -5.14 -20.15 21.32
C ILE A 8 -5.54 -21.62 21.57
N PRO A 9 -4.87 -22.34 22.49
CA PRO A 9 -5.29 -23.66 22.94
C PRO A 9 -6.63 -23.60 23.68
N ARG A 10 -7.52 -24.56 23.42
CA ARG A 10 -8.81 -24.64 24.10
C ARG A 10 -8.61 -25.11 25.54
N VAL A 11 -9.26 -24.44 26.49
CA VAL A 11 -9.29 -24.89 27.88
C VAL A 11 -10.19 -26.12 27.95
N ASN A 12 -9.73 -27.21 28.58
CA ASN A 12 -10.41 -28.50 28.72
C ASN A 12 -10.62 -29.31 27.43
N SER A 13 -9.87 -29.07 26.34
CA SER A 13 -9.91 -29.92 25.14
C SER A 13 -8.55 -30.00 24.44
N SER A 14 -8.31 -31.06 23.66
CA SER A 14 -7.04 -31.28 22.93
C SER A 14 -6.91 -30.48 21.62
N GLY A 15 -7.61 -29.36 21.49
CA GLY A 15 -7.68 -28.58 20.24
C GLY A 15 -7.05 -27.19 20.34
N ARG A 16 -6.57 -26.67 19.20
CA ARG A 16 -6.16 -25.27 19.05
C ARG A 16 -7.09 -24.53 18.09
N GLY A 17 -7.34 -23.25 18.36
CA GLY A 17 -8.02 -22.36 17.43
C GLY A 17 -7.15 -21.99 16.22
N ASP A 18 -7.70 -21.17 15.35
CA ASP A 18 -7.00 -20.66 14.17
C ASP A 18 -6.44 -19.25 14.42
N LEU A 19 -5.30 -18.95 13.81
CA LEU A 19 -4.71 -17.61 13.82
C LEU A 19 -5.07 -16.88 12.53
N TYR A 20 -5.60 -15.68 12.66
CA TYR A 20 -5.89 -14.79 11.55
C TYR A 20 -4.78 -13.75 11.46
N ALA A 21 -4.00 -13.81 10.38
CA ALA A 21 -2.98 -12.82 10.08
C ALA A 21 -3.59 -11.71 9.22
N GLN A 22 -3.47 -10.47 9.72
CA GLN A 22 -3.76 -9.24 8.99
C GLN A 22 -2.46 -8.75 8.35
N LEU A 23 -2.49 -8.51 7.04
CA LEU A 23 -1.35 -7.96 6.31
C LEU A 23 -1.57 -6.46 6.17
N ASN A 24 -0.67 -5.66 6.74
CA ASN A 24 -0.62 -4.22 6.51
C ASN A 24 0.52 -3.95 5.54
N VAL A 25 0.19 -3.43 4.37
CA VAL A 25 1.18 -3.04 3.35
C VAL A 25 1.45 -1.55 3.50
N GLU A 26 2.67 -1.19 3.88
CA GLU A 26 3.11 0.19 3.95
C GLU A 26 3.82 0.58 2.65
N ILE A 27 3.25 1.54 1.92
CA ILE A 27 3.88 2.09 0.72
C ILE A 27 4.79 3.26 1.15
N PRO A 28 6.10 3.22 0.83
CA PRO A 28 7.02 4.28 1.21
C PRO A 28 6.66 5.62 0.55
N LYS A 29 6.54 6.67 1.35
CA LYS A 29 6.17 8.03 0.89
C LYS A 29 7.32 8.79 0.23
N LYS A 30 8.56 8.43 0.56
CA LYS A 30 9.77 9.04 0.00
C LYS A 30 10.43 8.03 -0.93
N LEU A 31 10.47 8.38 -2.22
CA LEU A 31 11.02 7.53 -3.28
C LEU A 31 12.10 8.30 -4.02
N ASN A 32 13.19 7.62 -4.38
CA ASN A 32 14.15 8.13 -5.35
C ASN A 32 13.56 8.10 -6.77
N ASP A 33 14.20 8.77 -7.72
CA ASP A 33 13.63 8.94 -9.07
C ASP A 33 13.47 7.60 -9.80
N ARG A 34 14.44 6.69 -9.64
CA ARG A 34 14.39 5.34 -10.23
C ARG A 34 13.24 4.50 -9.65
N GLN A 35 13.02 4.55 -8.34
CA GLN A 35 11.93 3.84 -7.66
C GLN A 35 10.57 4.37 -8.12
N ARG A 36 10.44 5.69 -8.26
CA ARG A 36 9.21 6.32 -8.78
C ARG A 36 8.93 5.89 -10.22
N GLU A 37 9.95 5.80 -11.05
CA GLU A 37 9.81 5.34 -12.43
C GLU A 37 9.36 3.88 -12.49
N LEU A 38 9.98 3.00 -11.71
CA LEU A 38 9.60 1.58 -11.65
C LEU A 38 8.14 1.39 -11.19
N LEU A 39 7.69 2.14 -10.19
CA LEU A 39 6.30 2.08 -9.73
C LEU A 39 5.31 2.58 -10.79
N LYS A 40 5.67 3.60 -11.57
CA LYS A 40 4.84 4.07 -12.69
C LYS A 40 4.74 3.03 -13.80
N ARG A 41 5.86 2.39 -14.16
CA ARG A 41 5.87 1.31 -15.16
C ARG A 41 5.03 0.12 -14.69
N LEU A 42 5.17 -0.25 -13.42
CA LEU A 42 4.36 -1.28 -12.79
C LEU A 42 2.86 -0.93 -12.88
N ALA A 43 2.47 0.29 -12.52
CA ALA A 43 1.07 0.71 -12.59
C ALA A 43 0.49 0.65 -14.02
N VAL A 44 1.29 1.02 -15.04
CA VAL A 44 0.91 0.89 -16.45
C VAL A 44 0.72 -0.58 -16.86
N GLU A 45 1.63 -1.48 -16.45
CA GLU A 45 1.49 -2.92 -16.72
C GLU A 45 0.28 -3.55 -16.02
N PHE A 46 -0.08 -3.05 -14.84
CA PHE A 46 -1.28 -3.45 -14.10
C PHE A 46 -2.58 -2.85 -14.66
N GLY A 47 -2.50 -1.97 -15.67
CA GLY A 47 -3.65 -1.30 -16.26
C GLY A 47 -4.30 -0.27 -15.32
N GLU A 48 -3.57 0.21 -14.32
CA GLU A 48 -4.05 1.25 -13.41
C GLU A 48 -3.88 2.62 -14.08
N ASP A 49 -4.98 3.37 -14.21
CA ASP A 49 -4.95 4.75 -14.70
C ASP A 49 -4.30 5.67 -13.66
N VAL A 50 -2.98 5.88 -13.80
CA VAL A 50 -2.22 6.85 -13.00
C VAL A 50 -2.49 8.29 -13.46
N SER A 51 -3.77 8.66 -13.54
CA SER A 51 -4.19 10.01 -13.87
C SER A 51 -4.11 10.91 -12.62
N GLU A 52 -2.91 11.45 -12.42
CA GLU A 52 -2.67 12.80 -11.87
C GLU A 52 -3.25 13.17 -10.48
N ALA A 53 -3.11 12.34 -9.46
CA ALA A 53 -3.41 12.74 -8.07
C ALA A 53 -2.46 13.81 -7.48
N GLY A 54 -1.43 14.28 -8.21
CA GLY A 54 -0.37 15.13 -7.63
C GLY A 54 0.19 16.28 -8.48
N LYS A 55 -0.33 16.53 -9.69
CA LYS A 55 0.25 17.56 -10.58
C LYS A 55 -0.46 18.92 -10.55
N LYS A 56 -1.73 18.98 -10.12
CA LYS A 56 -2.47 20.25 -10.03
C LYS A 56 -1.98 21.12 -8.86
N THR A 57 -1.80 20.55 -7.67
CA THR A 57 -1.50 21.31 -6.44
C THR A 57 -0.18 22.09 -6.43
N PHE A 58 0.85 21.69 -7.20
CA PHE A 58 2.18 22.32 -7.17
C PHE A 58 2.36 23.40 -8.25
N ARG A 59 1.71 23.25 -9.41
CA ARG A 59 1.80 24.23 -10.50
C ARG A 59 0.86 25.40 -10.27
N ASP A 60 -0.30 25.14 -9.69
CA ASP A 60 -1.30 26.17 -9.40
C ASP A 60 -0.75 27.17 -8.36
N LYS A 61 -0.10 26.68 -7.29
CA LYS A 61 0.54 27.54 -6.28
C LYS A 61 1.69 28.40 -6.79
N PHE A 62 2.40 27.98 -7.84
CA PHE A 62 3.51 28.76 -8.39
C PHE A 62 3.01 29.86 -9.34
N LYS A 63 1.87 29.66 -10.01
CA LYS A 63 1.27 30.68 -10.87
C LYS A 63 0.59 31.81 -10.08
N ASP A 64 -0.02 31.48 -8.94
CA ASP A 64 -0.67 32.47 -8.08
C ASP A 64 0.32 33.45 -7.40
N ALA A 65 1.60 33.10 -7.28
CA ALA A 65 2.63 33.96 -6.69
C ALA A 65 3.32 34.88 -7.71
N PHE A 66 3.05 34.71 -9.00
CA PHE A 66 3.64 35.48 -10.10
C PHE A 66 2.58 36.28 -10.88
N ASN A 67 1.36 36.41 -10.35
CA ASN A 67 0.29 37.27 -10.88
C ASN A 67 -0.11 38.33 -9.85
#